data_AF-A0A535KTP9-F1
#
_entry.id   AF-A0A535KTP9-F1
#
_cell.length_a   1.000
_cell.length_b   1.000
_cell.length_c   1.000
_cell.angle_alpha   90.00
_cell.angle_beta   90.00
_cell.angle_gamma   90.00
#
_symmetry.space_group_name_H-M   'P 1'
#
loop_
_entity.id
_entity.type
_entity.pdbx_description
1 polymer ?
#
loop_
_entity_poly.entity_id
_entity_poly.type
_entity_poly.pdbx_seq_one_letter_code
_entity_poly.pdbx_strand_id
1 'polypeptide(L)'
;MVIYDSGRHRHLAIDHSNLAMVKRFDIHRQPQIAWWLLIVVMLVYALEMSHQAVLRYDTFTATAFDLGNMDQVIWNTIHGRWFQFTNQATDYYGPPTRLAVHFEPIILPLSLLYLFYADPRILLVFQTLVLVSGALPVFLLTRKYLPEWPILAALMVVAYLLSPALLGINIFDFHPISLATPLLLYAMLALDHKRYG
;
A
#
# COMPACT_ATOMS: atom_id res chain seq x y z
N MET A 1 62.41 -49.98 -20.15
CA MET A 1 62.25 -48.51 -20.06
C MET A 1 60.89 -48.26 -19.44
N VAL A 2 60.86 -47.84 -18.17
CA VAL A 2 59.66 -47.55 -17.39
C VAL A 2 59.26 -46.11 -17.67
N ILE A 3 58.00 -45.83 -18.04
CA ILE A 3 57.30 -44.59 -17.65
C ILE A 3 55.82 -44.92 -17.40
N TYR A 4 55.42 -44.76 -16.13
CA TYR A 4 54.04 -44.61 -15.65
C TYR A 4 53.46 -43.28 -16.16
N ASP A 5 52.23 -43.27 -16.68
CA ASP A 5 51.44 -42.03 -16.80
C ASP A 5 50.48 -41.95 -15.61
N SER A 6 50.75 -41.01 -14.72
CA SER A 6 49.96 -40.71 -13.53
C SER A 6 49.30 -39.33 -13.68
N GLY A 7 47.98 -39.36 -13.83
CA GLY A 7 46.99 -38.43 -13.29
C GLY A 7 47.20 -36.92 -13.44
N ARG A 8 46.17 -36.24 -13.97
CA ARG A 8 45.78 -34.89 -13.53
C ARG A 8 44.30 -34.64 -13.84
N HIS A 9 43.43 -35.14 -12.97
CA HIS A 9 42.09 -34.56 -12.80
C HIS A 9 42.27 -33.16 -12.21
N ARG A 10 42.03 -32.12 -13.01
CA ARG A 10 41.91 -30.74 -12.51
C ARG A 10 40.56 -30.64 -11.78
N HIS A 11 40.58 -30.82 -10.47
CA HIS A 11 39.49 -30.34 -9.63
C HIS A 11 39.48 -28.81 -9.73
N LEU A 12 38.45 -28.28 -10.37
CA LEU A 12 38.03 -26.89 -10.22
C LEU A 12 37.71 -26.69 -8.73
N ALA A 13 38.68 -26.17 -7.98
CA ALA A 13 38.46 -25.74 -6.62
C ALA A 13 37.49 -24.56 -6.68
N ILE A 14 36.23 -24.80 -6.34
CA ILE A 14 35.25 -23.74 -6.10
C ILE A 14 35.77 -23.00 -4.87
N ASP A 15 36.19 -21.76 -5.07
CA ASP A 15 36.66 -20.89 -4.01
C ASP A 15 35.50 -20.60 -3.04
N HIS A 16 35.47 -21.33 -1.93
CA HIS A 16 34.48 -21.19 -0.86
C HIS A 16 34.55 -19.83 -0.14
N SER A 17 35.59 -19.01 -0.39
CA SER A 17 35.71 -17.70 0.23
C SER A 17 34.68 -16.69 -0.31
N ASN A 18 34.27 -16.83 -1.58
CA ASN A 18 33.22 -15.98 -2.17
C ASN A 18 31.81 -16.28 -1.64
N LEU A 19 31.55 -17.53 -1.22
CA LEU A 19 30.30 -17.91 -0.54
C LEU A 19 30.22 -17.33 0.89
N ALA A 20 31.35 -17.07 1.54
CA ALA A 20 31.40 -16.47 2.86
C ALA A 20 31.19 -14.95 2.84
N MET A 21 31.54 -14.27 1.74
CA MET A 21 31.36 -12.82 1.59
C MET A 21 29.88 -12.42 1.50
N VAL A 22 29.04 -13.23 0.83
CA VAL A 22 27.57 -13.02 0.79
C VAL A 22 26.92 -13.24 2.17
N LYS A 23 27.52 -14.10 3.01
CA LYS A 23 27.04 -14.36 4.39
C LYS A 23 27.39 -13.25 5.40
N ARG A 24 28.09 -12.19 4.99
CA ARG A 24 28.63 -11.15 5.90
C ARG A 24 27.84 -9.85 5.99
N PHE A 25 26.64 -9.77 5.40
CA PHE A 25 25.68 -8.76 5.88
C PHE A 25 25.35 -9.09 7.33
N ASP A 26 25.83 -8.27 8.28
CA ASP A 26 25.69 -8.45 9.73
C ASP A 26 24.25 -8.83 10.12
N ILE A 27 24.02 -10.13 10.33
CA ILE A 27 22.68 -10.72 10.55
C ILE A 27 21.99 -10.11 11.77
N HIS A 28 22.75 -9.56 12.72
CA HIS A 28 22.24 -8.92 13.92
C HIS A 28 21.71 -7.50 13.65
N ARG A 29 22.27 -6.79 12.65
CA ARG A 29 21.82 -5.44 12.25
C ARG A 29 20.75 -5.46 11.16
N GLN A 30 20.68 -6.53 10.37
CA GLN A 30 19.69 -6.65 9.28
C GLN A 30 18.24 -6.38 9.72
N PRO A 31 17.74 -6.89 10.87
CA PRO A 31 16.38 -6.59 11.32
C PRO A 31 16.15 -5.09 11.60
N GLN A 32 17.12 -4.42 12.23
CA GLN A 32 17.02 -2.99 12.54
C GLN A 32 17.02 -2.17 11.24
N ILE A 33 17.90 -2.51 10.31
CA ILE A 33 17.94 -1.87 8.98
C ILE A 33 16.62 -2.07 8.26
N ALA A 34 16.04 -3.28 8.29
CA ALA A 34 14.76 -3.55 7.64
C ALA A 34 13.60 -2.70 8.22
N TRP A 35 13.55 -2.51 9.54
CA TRP A 35 12.58 -1.62 10.18
C TRP A 35 12.77 -0.15 9.80
N TRP A 36 14.02 0.33 9.77
CA TRP A 36 14.30 1.69 9.31
C TRP A 36 13.91 1.89 7.86
N LEU A 37 14.24 0.93 6.98
CA LEU A 37 13.84 0.97 5.58
C LEU A 37 12.32 0.97 5.42
N LEU A 38 11.59 0.17 6.19
CA LEU A 38 10.11 0.21 6.21
C LEU A 38 9.61 1.64 6.48
N ILE A 39 10.06 2.25 7.58
CA ILE A 39 9.61 3.60 7.99
C ILE A 39 9.98 4.63 6.92
N VAL A 40 11.22 4.63 6.44
CA VAL A 40 11.69 5.58 5.44
C VAL A 40 10.89 5.44 4.14
N VAL A 41 10.71 4.21 3.64
CA VAL A 41 9.97 3.96 2.39
C VAL A 41 8.49 4.36 2.54
N MET A 42 7.86 4.02 3.67
CA MET A 42 6.47 4.43 3.95
C MET A 42 6.33 5.95 3.98
N LEU A 43 7.26 6.65 4.65
CA LEU A 43 7.24 8.12 4.73
C LEU A 43 7.46 8.77 3.37
N VAL A 44 8.47 8.34 2.62
CA VAL A 44 8.77 8.88 1.29
C VAL A 44 7.58 8.66 0.34
N TYR A 45 7.02 7.46 0.31
CA TYR A 45 5.86 7.16 -0.52
C TYR A 45 4.64 7.99 -0.09
N ALA A 46 4.36 8.07 1.22
CA ALA A 46 3.20 8.82 1.72
C ALA A 46 3.29 10.30 1.33
N LEU A 47 4.46 10.92 1.47
CA LEU A 47 4.68 12.31 1.09
C LEU A 47 4.58 12.50 -0.42
N GLU A 48 5.29 11.70 -1.21
CA GLU A 48 5.32 11.83 -2.66
C GLU A 48 3.93 11.62 -3.27
N MET A 49 3.25 10.53 -2.91
CA MET A 49 1.96 10.23 -3.51
C MET A 49 0.85 11.15 -3.03
N SER A 50 0.87 11.59 -1.77
CA SER A 50 -0.05 12.62 -1.31
C SER A 50 0.17 13.93 -2.09
N HIS A 51 1.42 14.32 -2.30
CA HIS A 51 1.76 15.49 -3.11
C HIS A 51 1.25 15.35 -4.55
N GLN A 52 1.48 14.21 -5.21
CA GLN A 52 1.00 13.99 -6.58
C GLN A 52 -0.54 14.00 -6.67
N ALA A 53 -1.24 13.35 -5.74
CA ALA A 53 -2.69 13.32 -5.73
C ALA A 53 -3.28 14.73 -5.51
N VAL A 54 -2.72 15.51 -4.57
CA VAL A 54 -3.14 16.89 -4.31
C VAL A 54 -2.80 17.80 -5.50
N LEU A 55 -1.62 17.65 -6.11
CA LEU A 55 -1.24 18.43 -7.30
C LEU A 55 -2.21 18.18 -8.46
N ARG A 56 -2.68 16.94 -8.63
CA ARG A 56 -3.70 16.61 -9.63
C ARG A 56 -5.01 17.35 -9.37
N TYR A 57 -5.42 17.46 -8.10
CA TYR A 57 -6.57 18.29 -7.72
C TYR A 57 -6.34 19.78 -7.98
N ASP A 58 -5.19 20.32 -7.54
CA ASP A 58 -4.84 21.75 -7.64
C ASP A 58 -4.67 22.24 -9.08
N THR A 59 -4.30 21.33 -9.98
CA THR A 59 -4.17 21.60 -11.42
C THR A 59 -5.45 21.32 -12.21
N PHE A 60 -6.58 21.05 -11.52
CA PHE A 60 -7.89 20.77 -12.12
C PHE A 60 -7.89 19.54 -13.04
N THR A 61 -7.06 18.55 -12.74
CA THR A 61 -6.99 17.27 -13.46
C THR A 61 -7.67 16.11 -12.72
N ALA A 62 -8.22 16.38 -11.52
CA ALA A 62 -9.16 15.50 -10.81
C ALA A 62 -10.55 15.48 -11.49
N THR A 63 -11.26 14.35 -11.42
CA THR A 63 -12.58 14.23 -12.09
C THR A 63 -13.72 14.67 -11.16
N ALA A 64 -14.73 15.32 -11.76
CA ALA A 64 -15.95 15.65 -11.03
C ALA A 64 -16.81 14.40 -10.75
N PHE A 65 -16.79 13.41 -11.63
CA PHE A 65 -17.60 12.20 -11.50
C PHE A 65 -17.11 11.23 -10.42
N ASP A 66 -15.81 11.21 -10.13
CA ASP A 66 -15.25 10.40 -9.06
C ASP A 66 -15.04 11.26 -7.80
N LEU A 67 -14.08 12.19 -7.82
CA LEU A 67 -13.73 12.96 -6.63
C LEU A 67 -14.83 13.92 -6.20
N GLY A 68 -15.45 14.63 -7.15
CA GLY A 68 -16.56 15.56 -6.84
C GLY A 68 -17.79 14.84 -6.28
N ASN A 69 -18.05 13.61 -6.72
CA ASN A 69 -19.13 12.79 -6.17
C ASN A 69 -18.82 12.38 -4.73
N MET A 70 -17.58 11.95 -4.48
CA MET A 70 -17.13 11.58 -3.14
C MET A 70 -17.11 12.76 -2.17
N ASP A 71 -16.65 13.93 -2.62
CA ASP A 71 -16.67 15.16 -1.83
C ASP A 71 -18.09 15.50 -1.38
N GLN A 72 -19.02 15.51 -2.33
CA GLN A 72 -20.41 15.85 -2.07
C GLN A 72 -21.11 14.84 -1.16
N VAL A 73 -20.89 13.53 -1.37
CA VAL A 73 -21.55 12.50 -0.56
C VAL A 73 -21.02 12.48 0.88
N ILE A 74 -19.72 12.71 1.07
CA ILE A 74 -19.08 12.82 2.39
C ILE A 74 -19.63 14.05 3.13
N TRP A 75 -19.63 15.21 2.48
CA TRP A 75 -20.17 16.44 3.05
C TRP A 75 -21.66 16.33 3.38
N ASN A 76 -22.49 15.79 2.49
CA ASN A 76 -23.92 15.62 2.74
C ASN A 76 -24.17 14.64 3.90
N THR A 77 -23.42 13.54 3.97
CA THR A 77 -23.58 12.53 5.01
C THR A 77 -23.32 13.09 6.40
N ILE A 78 -22.24 13.85 6.60
CA ILE A 78 -21.94 14.46 7.89
C ILE A 78 -22.95 15.56 8.27
N HIS A 79 -23.64 16.16 7.29
CA HIS A 79 -24.71 17.16 7.50
C HIS A 79 -26.13 16.58 7.55
N GLY A 80 -26.27 15.26 7.76
CA GLY A 80 -27.57 14.61 7.95
C GLY A 80 -28.33 14.26 6.66
N ARG A 81 -27.76 14.53 5.48
CA ARG A 81 -28.28 14.09 4.18
C ARG A 81 -27.53 12.83 3.73
N TRP A 82 -27.79 11.73 4.41
CA TRP A 82 -27.02 10.50 4.26
C TRP A 82 -26.98 10.01 2.80
N PHE A 83 -25.76 9.79 2.31
CA PHE A 83 -25.48 9.26 0.97
C PHE A 83 -26.02 10.10 -0.19
N GLN A 84 -26.45 11.34 0.04
CA GLN A 84 -27.01 12.18 -1.00
C GLN A 84 -25.92 12.78 -1.90
N PHE A 85 -26.16 12.85 -3.20
CA PHE A 85 -25.32 13.56 -4.18
C PHE A 85 -26.19 14.07 -5.34
N THR A 86 -25.67 14.92 -6.22
CA THR A 86 -26.39 15.63 -7.30
C THR A 86 -25.58 15.76 -8.59
N ASN A 87 -24.48 15.04 -8.72
CA ASN A 87 -23.60 15.12 -9.89
C ASN A 87 -23.69 13.87 -10.76
N GLN A 88 -24.88 13.27 -10.84
CA GLN A 88 -25.24 12.28 -11.84
C GLN A 88 -26.32 12.80 -12.78
N ALA A 89 -26.31 12.35 -14.03
CA ALA A 89 -27.26 12.79 -15.05
C ALA A 89 -28.70 12.28 -14.81
N THR A 90 -28.94 11.47 -13.78
CA THR A 90 -30.21 10.78 -13.49
C THR A 90 -31.09 11.48 -12.45
N ASP A 91 -30.77 12.72 -12.08
CA ASP A 91 -31.40 13.46 -10.97
C ASP A 91 -32.82 13.98 -11.26
N TYR A 92 -33.50 13.41 -12.27
CA TYR A 92 -34.81 13.87 -12.76
C TYR A 92 -35.92 13.83 -11.68
N TYR A 93 -35.75 12.99 -10.65
CA TYR A 93 -36.68 12.84 -9.52
C TYR A 93 -36.15 13.40 -8.20
N GLY A 94 -35.05 14.16 -8.22
CA GLY A 94 -34.38 14.69 -7.05
C GLY A 94 -32.97 14.10 -6.85
N PRO A 95 -32.25 14.57 -5.81
CA PRO A 95 -30.90 14.12 -5.54
C PRO A 95 -30.87 12.60 -5.31
N PRO A 96 -30.12 11.83 -6.10
CA PRO A 96 -29.98 10.39 -5.90
C PRO A 96 -29.31 10.09 -4.56
N THR A 97 -29.67 8.94 -3.99
CA THR A 97 -28.88 8.30 -2.93
C THR A 97 -27.80 7.46 -3.59
N ARG A 98 -26.56 7.59 -3.13
CA ARG A 98 -25.43 6.82 -3.65
C ARG A 98 -25.64 5.33 -3.47
N LEU A 99 -26.42 4.92 -2.46
CA LEU A 99 -26.79 3.52 -2.23
C LEU A 99 -27.60 2.89 -3.39
N ALA A 100 -28.23 3.69 -4.25
CA ALA A 100 -28.94 3.19 -5.43
C ALA A 100 -27.98 2.74 -6.55
N VAL A 101 -26.73 3.20 -6.54
CA VAL A 101 -25.72 2.93 -7.58
C VAL A 101 -24.46 2.25 -7.03
N HIS A 102 -24.09 2.53 -5.77
CA HIS A 102 -22.94 1.98 -5.05
C HIS A 102 -23.30 1.72 -3.58
N PHE A 103 -23.20 0.48 -3.14
CA PHE A 103 -23.39 0.13 -1.73
C PHE A 103 -22.06 0.29 -0.96
N GLU A 104 -21.85 1.47 -0.36
CA GLU A 104 -20.61 1.81 0.35
C GLU A 104 -20.88 2.36 1.77
N PRO A 105 -21.35 1.53 2.73
CA PRO A 105 -21.63 1.98 4.10
C PRO A 105 -20.44 2.61 4.83
N ILE A 106 -19.21 2.31 4.38
CA ILE A 106 -17.98 2.89 4.89
C ILE A 106 -17.92 4.42 4.73
N ILE A 107 -18.76 5.02 3.89
CA ILE A 107 -18.92 6.48 3.79
C ILE A 107 -19.34 7.09 5.13
N LEU A 108 -20.12 6.39 5.97
CA LEU A 108 -20.55 6.91 7.28
C LEU A 108 -19.36 7.29 8.17
N PRO A 109 -18.43 6.37 8.51
CA PRO A 109 -17.24 6.75 9.28
C PRO A 109 -16.29 7.65 8.51
N LEU A 110 -16.18 7.53 7.17
CA LEU A 110 -15.34 8.42 6.37
C LEU A 110 -15.83 9.87 6.39
N SER A 111 -17.15 10.10 6.53
CA SER A 111 -17.74 11.43 6.64
C SER A 111 -17.19 12.24 7.83
N LEU A 112 -16.70 11.55 8.88
CA LEU A 112 -16.08 12.17 10.04
C LEU A 112 -14.75 12.88 9.70
N LEU A 113 -14.10 12.55 8.58
CA LEU A 113 -12.91 13.26 8.11
C LEU A 113 -13.22 14.76 7.86
N TYR A 114 -14.45 15.08 7.47
CA TYR A 114 -14.88 16.47 7.21
C TYR A 114 -15.20 17.25 8.49
N LEU A 115 -15.09 16.63 9.68
CA LEU A 115 -15.05 17.37 10.94
C LEU A 115 -13.74 18.16 11.12
N PHE A 116 -12.65 17.70 10.51
CA PHE A 116 -11.36 18.39 10.58
C PHE A 116 -11.31 19.56 9.60
N TYR A 117 -11.64 19.28 8.34
CA TYR A 117 -11.72 20.28 7.28
C TYR A 117 -12.47 19.69 6.08
N ALA A 118 -13.34 20.49 5.47
CA ALA A 118 -14.22 20.06 4.39
C ALA A 118 -13.58 20.34 3.03
N ASP A 119 -12.58 19.53 2.69
CA ASP A 119 -11.83 19.64 1.45
C ASP A 119 -11.47 18.25 0.93
N PRO A 120 -11.69 17.96 -0.37
CA PRO A 120 -11.43 16.65 -0.97
C PRO A 120 -9.96 16.20 -0.87
N ARG A 121 -9.01 17.12 -0.70
CA ARG A 121 -7.58 16.80 -0.48
C ARG A 121 -7.39 15.92 0.75
N ILE A 122 -8.21 16.06 1.79
CA ILE A 122 -8.15 15.17 2.96
C ILE A 122 -8.45 13.73 2.57
N LEU A 123 -9.41 13.50 1.66
CA LEU A 123 -9.74 12.16 1.19
C LEU A 123 -8.57 11.55 0.42
N LEU A 124 -7.90 12.33 -0.43
CA LEU A 124 -6.72 11.90 -1.19
C LEU A 124 -5.54 11.52 -0.28
N VAL A 125 -5.22 12.37 0.70
CA VAL A 125 -4.18 12.10 1.70
C VAL A 125 -4.55 10.88 2.54
N PHE A 126 -5.81 10.79 2.99
CA PHE A 126 -6.29 9.64 3.77
C PHE A 126 -6.17 8.32 2.99
N GLN A 127 -6.59 8.29 1.72
CA GLN A 127 -6.41 7.13 0.85
C GLN A 127 -4.93 6.74 0.74
N THR A 128 -4.02 7.71 0.55
CA THR A 128 -2.59 7.45 0.53
C THR A 128 -2.11 6.81 1.83
N LEU A 129 -2.48 7.37 2.98
CA LEU A 129 -2.07 6.84 4.29
C LEU A 129 -2.59 5.43 4.54
N VAL A 130 -3.83 5.14 4.15
CA VAL A 130 -4.41 3.80 4.28
C VAL A 130 -3.69 2.81 3.36
N LEU A 131 -3.43 3.17 2.10
CA LEU A 131 -2.66 2.31 1.18
C LEU A 131 -1.25 2.04 1.71
N VAL A 132 -0.56 3.08 2.21
CA VAL A 132 0.77 2.93 2.82
C VAL A 132 0.74 2.00 4.03
N SER A 133 -0.33 2.03 4.84
CA SER A 133 -0.46 1.15 6.01
C SER A 133 -0.41 -0.34 5.63
N GLY A 134 -0.82 -0.71 4.41
CA GLY A 134 -0.71 -2.06 3.88
C GLY A 134 0.74 -2.58 3.76
N ALA A 135 1.74 -1.70 3.79
CA ALA A 135 3.15 -2.10 3.87
C ALA A 135 3.48 -2.87 5.15
N LEU A 136 2.83 -2.54 6.28
CA LEU A 136 3.09 -3.19 7.56
C LEU A 136 2.74 -4.69 7.56
N PRO A 137 1.53 -5.13 7.18
CA PRO A 137 1.23 -6.56 7.11
C PRO A 137 2.14 -7.30 6.10
N VAL A 138 2.49 -6.68 4.96
CA VAL A 138 3.46 -7.27 4.01
C VAL A 138 4.83 -7.48 4.66
N PHE A 139 5.32 -6.48 5.38
CA PHE A 139 6.60 -6.56 6.10
C PHE A 139 6.57 -7.65 7.17
N LEU A 140 5.55 -7.67 8.02
CA LEU A 140 5.42 -8.62 9.13
C LEU A 140 5.28 -10.06 8.64
N LEU A 141 4.45 -10.31 7.62
CA LEU A 141 4.30 -11.63 7.01
C LEU A 141 5.63 -12.09 6.39
N THR A 142 6.34 -11.21 5.68
CA THR A 142 7.63 -11.57 5.08
C THR A 142 8.67 -11.90 6.15
N ARG A 143 8.74 -11.12 7.24
CA ARG A 143 9.64 -11.40 8.38
C ARG A 143 9.32 -12.73 9.06
N LYS A 144 8.04 -13.12 9.14
CA LYS A 144 7.60 -14.39 9.73
C LYS A 144 8.02 -15.59 8.87
N TYR A 145 7.79 -15.53 7.56
CA TYR A 145 8.00 -16.67 6.67
C TYR A 145 9.43 -16.77 6.11
N LEU A 146 10.19 -15.66 6.09
CA LEU A 146 11.58 -15.62 5.62
C LEU A 146 12.50 -15.05 6.73
N PRO A 147 12.58 -15.73 7.90
CA PRO A 147 13.27 -15.19 9.08
C PRO A 147 14.78 -15.01 8.87
N GLU A 148 15.39 -15.82 8.00
CA GLU A 148 16.81 -15.76 7.64
C GLU A 148 17.19 -14.56 6.77
N TRP A 149 16.21 -13.91 6.13
CA TRP A 149 16.43 -12.81 5.18
C TRP A 149 15.63 -11.54 5.53
N PRO A 150 15.90 -10.88 6.68
CA PRO A 150 15.17 -9.69 7.12
C PRO A 150 15.03 -8.57 6.08
N ILE A 151 16.07 -8.35 5.27
CA ILE A 151 16.10 -7.31 4.23
C ILE A 151 15.04 -7.57 3.16
N LEU A 152 14.70 -8.83 2.88
CA LEU A 152 13.69 -9.18 1.89
C LEU A 152 12.30 -8.65 2.27
N ALA A 153 12.02 -8.44 3.56
CA ALA A 153 10.80 -7.78 4.00
C ALA A 153 10.71 -6.32 3.54
N ALA A 154 11.82 -5.58 3.57
CA ALA A 154 11.87 -4.22 3.03
C ALA A 154 11.73 -4.21 1.50
N LEU A 155 12.31 -5.19 0.80
CA LEU A 155 12.14 -5.32 -0.64
C LEU A 155 10.68 -5.62 -1.03
N MET A 156 10.00 -6.50 -0.28
CA MET A 156 8.57 -6.79 -0.51
C MET A 156 7.67 -5.58 -0.24
N VAL A 157 8.01 -4.74 0.73
CA VAL A 157 7.33 -3.45 0.96
C VAL A 157 7.49 -2.53 -0.25
N VAL A 158 8.71 -2.39 -0.78
CA VAL A 158 8.96 -1.59 -1.98
C VAL A 158 8.18 -2.15 -3.17
N ALA A 159 8.18 -3.47 -3.36
CA ALA A 159 7.42 -4.13 -4.44
C ALA A 159 5.91 -3.90 -4.31
N TYR A 160 5.36 -3.94 -3.09
CA TYR A 160 3.96 -3.62 -2.83
C TYR A 160 3.64 -2.16 -3.19
N LEU A 161 4.41 -1.21 -2.63
CA LEU A 161 4.17 0.22 -2.78
C LEU A 161 4.36 0.69 -4.23
N LEU A 162 5.38 0.18 -4.91
CA LEU A 162 5.66 0.53 -6.30
C LEU A 162 4.94 -0.36 -7.31
N SER A 163 4.03 -1.23 -6.87
CA SER A 163 3.24 -2.02 -7.82
C SER A 163 2.37 -1.08 -8.68
N PRO A 164 2.29 -1.29 -10.00
CA PRO A 164 1.52 -0.40 -10.88
C PRO A 164 0.05 -0.27 -10.47
N ALA A 165 -0.55 -1.34 -9.94
CA ALA A 165 -1.92 -1.33 -9.45
C ALA A 165 -2.09 -0.41 -8.23
N LEU A 166 -1.17 -0.46 -7.25
CA LEU A 166 -1.24 0.39 -6.06
C LEU A 166 -0.96 1.86 -6.40
N LEU A 167 0.04 2.12 -7.24
CA LEU A 167 0.34 3.47 -7.72
C LEU A 167 -0.85 4.06 -8.49
N GLY A 168 -1.48 3.26 -9.36
CA GLY A 168 -2.62 3.65 -10.17
C GLY A 168 -3.84 4.04 -9.33
N ILE A 169 -4.24 3.20 -8.37
CA ILE A 169 -5.38 3.54 -7.50
C ILE A 169 -5.07 4.73 -6.58
N ASN A 170 -3.81 4.90 -6.17
CA ASN A 170 -3.43 5.97 -5.25
C ASN A 170 -3.42 7.35 -5.91
N ILE A 171 -2.87 7.46 -7.13
CA ILE A 171 -2.81 8.74 -7.87
C ILE A 171 -4.16 9.18 -8.44
N PHE A 172 -5.08 8.22 -8.62
CA PHE A 172 -6.43 8.50 -9.08
C PHE A 172 -7.29 9.14 -7.98
N ASP A 173 -8.52 9.51 -8.33
CA ASP A 173 -9.47 10.11 -7.40
C ASP A 173 -9.78 9.19 -6.21
N PHE A 174 -10.31 9.75 -5.13
CA PHE A 174 -10.65 8.96 -3.95
C PHE A 174 -11.72 7.92 -4.27
N HIS A 175 -11.48 6.67 -3.88
CA HIS A 175 -12.47 5.60 -3.96
C HIS A 175 -12.46 4.76 -2.69
N PRO A 176 -13.60 4.55 -2.00
CA PRO A 176 -13.67 3.69 -0.82
C PRO A 176 -13.15 2.27 -1.05
N ILE A 177 -13.24 1.73 -2.27
CA ILE A 177 -12.70 0.40 -2.61
C ILE A 177 -11.17 0.32 -2.47
N SER A 178 -10.44 1.45 -2.53
CA SER A 178 -8.98 1.45 -2.34
C SER A 178 -8.58 0.92 -0.95
N LEU A 179 -9.43 1.12 0.06
CA LEU A 179 -9.23 0.61 1.43
C LEU A 179 -9.26 -0.92 1.49
N ALA A 180 -9.87 -1.59 0.52
CA ALA A 180 -9.97 -3.06 0.52
C ALA A 180 -8.60 -3.73 0.51
N THR A 181 -7.62 -3.18 -0.24
CA THR A 181 -6.27 -3.76 -0.34
C THR A 181 -5.59 -3.86 1.04
N PRO A 182 -5.37 -2.76 1.79
CA PRO A 182 -4.77 -2.84 3.11
C PRO A 182 -5.65 -3.61 4.11
N LEU A 183 -6.98 -3.45 4.09
CA LEU A 183 -7.87 -4.19 4.99
C LEU A 183 -7.76 -5.70 4.80
N LEU A 184 -7.68 -6.19 3.56
CA LEU A 184 -7.46 -7.60 3.26
C LEU A 184 -6.07 -8.07 3.70
N LEU A 185 -5.03 -7.26 3.53
CA LEU A 185 -3.69 -7.60 4.02
C LEU A 185 -3.65 -7.71 5.56
N TYR A 186 -4.32 -6.80 6.28
CA TYR A 186 -4.47 -6.89 7.72
C TYR A 186 -5.33 -8.09 8.14
N ALA A 187 -6.40 -8.42 7.40
CA ALA A 187 -7.19 -9.62 7.65
C ALA A 187 -6.35 -10.89 7.48
N MET A 188 -5.51 -10.96 6.44
CA MET A 188 -4.56 -12.06 6.22
C MET A 188 -3.54 -12.17 7.37
N LEU A 189 -2.97 -11.04 7.80
CA LEU A 189 -2.06 -11.00 8.95
C LEU A 189 -2.74 -11.52 10.23
N ALA A 190 -3.98 -11.11 10.48
CA ALA A 190 -4.74 -11.53 11.65
C ALA A 190 -5.10 -13.02 11.61
N LEU A 191 -5.54 -13.53 10.46
CA LEU A 191 -5.81 -14.96 10.25
C LEU A 191 -4.56 -15.81 10.45
N ASP A 192 -3.42 -15.34 9.94
CA ASP A 192 -2.14 -16.02 10.11
C ASP A 192 -1.67 -16.07 11.57
N HIS A 193 -1.90 -15.02 12.37
CA HIS A 193 -1.58 -15.04 13.80
C HIS A 193 -2.55 -15.90 14.62
N LYS A 194 -3.83 -15.97 14.24
CA LYS A 194 -4.82 -16.83 14.93
C LYS A 194 -4.59 -18.32 14.71
N ARG A 195 -3.92 -18.73 13.63
CA ARG A 195 -3.58 -20.15 13.38
C ARG A 195 -2.53 -20.71 14.34
N TYR A 196 -1.87 -19.88 15.14
CA TYR A 196 -0.83 -20.27 16.10
C TYR A 196 -1.16 -19.85 17.54
N GLY A 197 -2.44 -19.59 17.84
CA GLY A 197 -2.95 -19.40 19.20
C GLY A 197 -3.49 -20.69 19.79
#